data_AF-A0A0H2KM54-F1
#
_entry.id   AF-A0A0H2KM54-F1
#
_cell.length_a   1.000
_cell.length_b   1.000
_cell.length_c   1.000
_cell.angle_alpha   90.00
_cell.angle_beta   90.00
_cell.angle_gamma   90.00
#
_symmetry.space_group_name_H-M   'P 1'
#
loop_
_entity.id
_entity.type
_entity.pdbx_description
1 polymer ?
#
loop_
_entity_poly.entity_id
_entity_poly.type
_entity_poly.pdbx_seq_one_letter_code
_entity_poly.pdbx_strand_id
1 'polypeptide(L)'
;MSRVRVDGIREARAASYALRRVDADLRKDINAQARGVLNEIWQGEVAERSGHPMDARVLQKGARVATGARPYLAAATSSRALSGGLVPSESWRAFEFGANRHERVAYSRTSPKGKRHQVIRKTKRQLPQKTKGGRVLYPAVAATAPRIFALWSQNAIRLVFEALKKGA
;
A
#
# COMPACT_ATOMS: atom_id res chain seq x y z
N MET A 1 0.41 -7.73 3.80
CA MET A 1 1.23 -6.83 2.97
C MET A 1 0.78 -6.92 1.52
N SER A 2 0.30 -5.82 0.92
CA SER A 2 0.01 -5.74 -0.52
C SER A 2 1.23 -5.17 -1.25
N ARG A 3 1.65 -5.81 -2.34
CA ARG A 3 2.70 -5.31 -3.25
C ARG A 3 2.16 -5.46 -4.67
N VAL A 4 2.10 -4.36 -5.42
CA VAL A 4 1.68 -4.37 -6.82
C VAL A 4 2.91 -4.13 -7.70
N ARG A 5 3.13 -5.02 -8.67
CA ARG A 5 4.19 -4.97 -9.67
C ARG A 5 3.57 -4.76 -11.04
N VAL A 6 4.16 -3.89 -11.86
CA VAL A 6 3.75 -3.71 -13.26
C VAL A 6 4.89 -4.19 -14.14
N ASP A 7 4.81 -5.44 -14.57
CA ASP A 7 5.74 -6.03 -15.53
C ASP A 7 5.31 -5.76 -17.00
N GLY A 8 4.17 -5.12 -17.22
CA GLY A 8 3.52 -4.98 -18.54
C GLY A 8 3.90 -3.74 -19.38
N ILE A 9 4.63 -2.76 -18.83
CA ILE A 9 5.03 -1.55 -19.57
C ILE A 9 6.46 -1.74 -20.09
N ARG A 10 6.64 -1.74 -21.42
CA ARG A 10 7.95 -1.99 -22.07
C ARG A 10 9.00 -0.96 -21.63
N GLU A 11 8.60 0.28 -21.47
CA GLU A 11 9.42 1.42 -21.08
C GLU A 11 9.90 1.28 -19.62
N ALA A 12 9.01 0.86 -18.72
CA ALA A 12 9.38 0.59 -17.33
C ALA A 12 10.35 -0.61 -17.23
N ARG A 13 10.17 -1.62 -18.08
CA ARG A 13 11.07 -2.77 -18.16
C ARG A 13 12.44 -2.37 -18.69
N ALA A 14 12.50 -1.55 -19.75
CA ALA A 14 13.76 -1.02 -20.30
C ALA A 14 14.50 -0.16 -19.27
N ALA A 15 13.79 0.75 -18.58
CA ALA A 15 14.35 1.56 -17.50
C ALA A 15 14.89 0.68 -16.35
N SER A 16 14.18 -0.39 -15.99
CA SER A 16 14.64 -1.37 -15.00
C SER A 16 15.97 -2.03 -15.38
N TYR A 17 16.13 -2.42 -16.66
CA TYR A 17 17.37 -2.99 -17.15
C TYR A 17 18.50 -1.97 -17.22
N ALA A 18 18.22 -0.73 -17.65
CA ALA A 18 19.20 0.34 -17.68
C ALA A 18 19.74 0.63 -16.27
N LEU A 19 18.85 0.83 -15.28
CA LEU A 19 19.24 1.08 -13.88
C LEU A 19 20.01 -0.07 -13.22
N ARG A 20 19.95 -1.29 -13.76
CA ARG A 20 20.75 -2.41 -13.26
C ARG A 20 22.20 -2.37 -13.72
N ARG A 21 22.49 -1.65 -14.81
CA ARG A 21 23.83 -1.50 -15.38
C ARG A 21 24.57 -0.25 -14.91
N VAL A 22 23.85 0.66 -14.24
CA VAL A 22 24.39 1.89 -13.66
C VAL A 22 25.02 1.57 -12.30
N ASP A 23 26.06 2.33 -11.93
CA ASP A 23 26.69 2.26 -10.62
C ASP A 23 25.69 2.38 -9.46
N ALA A 24 25.98 1.68 -8.37
CA ALA A 24 25.09 1.57 -7.23
C ALA A 24 24.79 2.93 -6.58
N ASP A 25 25.79 3.82 -6.53
CA ASP A 25 25.68 5.16 -5.95
C ASP A 25 24.81 6.08 -6.80
N LEU A 26 25.08 6.14 -8.11
CA LEU A 26 24.24 6.91 -9.04
C LEU A 26 22.79 6.41 -9.02
N ARG A 27 22.58 5.09 -8.96
CA ARG A 27 21.24 4.50 -8.81
C ARG A 27 20.58 4.91 -7.48
N LYS A 28 21.33 5.01 -6.38
CA LYS A 28 20.79 5.41 -5.07
C LYS A 28 20.31 6.86 -5.12
N ASP A 29 21.09 7.75 -5.71
CA ASP A 29 20.76 9.17 -5.83
C ASP A 29 19.53 9.39 -6.70
N ILE A 30 19.48 8.71 -7.86
CA ILE A 30 18.30 8.72 -8.75
C ILE A 30 17.04 8.29 -8.00
N ASN A 31 17.12 7.18 -7.26
CA ASN A 31 15.98 6.66 -6.53
C ASN A 31 15.59 7.53 -5.33
N ALA A 32 16.54 8.26 -4.73
CA ALA A 32 16.28 9.19 -3.64
C ALA A 32 15.51 10.42 -4.14
N GLN A 33 15.95 11.03 -5.25
CA GLN A 33 15.29 12.17 -5.87
C GLN A 33 13.86 11.82 -6.33
N ALA A 34 13.70 10.70 -7.03
CA ALA A 34 12.38 10.27 -7.51
C ALA A 34 11.42 9.93 -6.35
N ARG A 35 11.92 9.50 -5.19
CA ARG A 35 11.08 9.03 -4.09
C ARG A 35 10.18 10.11 -3.52
N GLY A 36 10.64 11.36 -3.41
CA GLY A 36 9.84 12.47 -2.85
C GLY A 36 8.55 12.69 -3.63
N VAL A 37 8.69 12.99 -4.92
CA VAL A 37 7.57 13.27 -5.83
C VAL A 37 6.63 12.07 -5.96
N LEU A 38 7.17 10.85 -6.10
CA LEU A 38 6.33 9.66 -6.27
C LEU A 38 5.57 9.30 -4.98
N ASN A 39 6.18 9.53 -3.81
CA ASN A 39 5.52 9.32 -2.53
C ASN A 39 4.34 10.27 -2.35
N GLU A 40 4.47 11.53 -2.72
CA GLU A 40 3.39 12.51 -2.58
C GLU A 40 2.17 12.11 -3.42
N ILE A 41 2.38 11.70 -4.68
CA ILE A 41 1.30 11.21 -5.55
C ILE A 41 0.59 10.00 -4.92
N TRP A 42 1.38 9.02 -4.45
CA TRP A 42 0.81 7.81 -3.86
C TRP A 42 0.09 8.06 -2.54
N GLN A 43 0.69 8.86 -1.66
CA GLN A 43 0.10 9.18 -0.35
C GLN A 43 -1.14 10.06 -0.49
N GLY A 44 -1.14 11.00 -1.45
CA GLY A 44 -2.29 11.84 -1.78
C GLY A 44 -3.49 11.01 -2.20
N GLU A 45 -3.32 10.09 -3.16
CA GLU A 45 -4.42 9.26 -3.65
C GLU A 45 -4.98 8.32 -2.57
N VAL A 46 -4.10 7.71 -1.76
CA VAL A 46 -4.55 6.86 -0.65
C VAL A 46 -5.28 7.69 0.40
N ALA A 47 -4.83 8.91 0.67
CA ALA A 47 -5.49 9.82 1.61
C ALA A 47 -6.87 10.26 1.11
N GLU A 48 -6.97 10.66 -0.16
CA GLU A 48 -8.23 11.11 -0.78
C GLU A 48 -9.31 10.02 -0.73
N ARG A 49 -8.92 8.76 -0.95
CA ARG A 49 -9.85 7.63 -0.89
C ARG A 49 -10.12 7.12 0.53
N SER A 50 -9.35 7.55 1.52
CA SER A 50 -9.53 7.16 2.92
C SER A 50 -10.67 7.96 3.56
N GLY A 51 -11.90 7.49 3.38
CA GLY A 51 -13.09 8.17 3.91
C GLY A 51 -13.28 8.06 5.43
N HIS A 52 -12.63 7.12 6.12
CA HIS A 52 -12.77 6.96 7.58
C HIS A 52 -11.44 7.15 8.33
N PRO A 53 -11.45 7.67 9.57
CA PRO A 53 -10.24 7.84 10.38
C PRO A 53 -9.45 6.54 10.60
N MET A 54 -10.15 5.39 10.61
CA MET A 54 -9.50 4.09 10.76
C MET A 54 -8.75 3.66 9.49
N ASP A 55 -9.19 4.13 8.31
CA ASP A 55 -8.51 3.88 7.03
C ASP A 55 -7.16 4.59 7.02
N ALA A 56 -7.09 5.84 7.50
CA ALA A 56 -5.83 6.55 7.65
C ALA A 56 -4.86 5.83 8.61
N ARG A 57 -5.38 5.23 9.69
CA ARG A 57 -4.56 4.51 10.66
C ARG A 57 -4.09 3.14 10.18
N VAL A 58 -4.89 2.45 9.37
CA VAL A 58 -4.63 1.07 8.96
C VAL A 58 -4.09 0.98 7.53
N LEU A 59 -4.72 1.66 6.58
CA LEU A 59 -4.41 1.55 5.14
C LEU A 59 -3.34 2.55 4.71
N GLN A 60 -3.44 3.81 5.14
CA GLN A 60 -2.48 4.85 4.76
C GLN A 60 -1.12 4.70 5.47
N LYS A 61 -1.07 4.10 6.66
CA LYS A 61 0.20 3.92 7.39
C LYS A 61 1.16 3.02 6.62
N GLY A 62 2.33 3.57 6.31
CA GLY A 62 3.34 2.90 5.50
C GLY A 62 3.12 3.02 3.99
N ALA A 63 2.20 3.90 3.55
CA ALA A 63 2.05 4.28 2.15
C ALA A 63 3.35 4.92 1.63
N ARG A 64 4.02 4.23 0.71
CA ARG A 64 5.24 4.71 0.04
C ARG A 64 5.46 4.01 -1.28
N VAL A 65 6.18 4.68 -2.17
CA VAL A 65 6.75 4.11 -3.39
C VAL A 65 8.16 3.62 -3.07
N ALA A 66 8.36 2.31 -3.18
CA ALA A 66 9.69 1.73 -3.06
C ALA A 66 10.41 1.89 -4.40
N THR A 67 11.14 2.99 -4.56
CA THR A 67 12.03 3.25 -5.69
C THR A 67 13.25 2.32 -5.65
N GLY A 68 13.54 1.68 -6.77
CA GLY A 68 14.64 0.74 -6.97
C GLY A 68 14.62 0.25 -8.41
N ALA A 69 15.48 -0.72 -8.77
CA ALA A 69 15.46 -1.28 -10.12
C ALA A 69 14.08 -1.84 -10.52
N ARG A 70 13.29 -2.31 -9.55
CA ARG A 70 11.91 -2.73 -9.74
C ARG A 70 11.01 -1.97 -8.76
N PRO A 71 10.42 -0.85 -9.19
CA PRO A 71 9.57 -0.06 -8.31
C PRO A 71 8.29 -0.83 -7.93
N TYR A 72 7.81 -0.62 -6.72
CA TYR A 72 6.50 -1.12 -6.28
C TYR A 72 5.81 -0.14 -5.33
N LEU A 73 4.49 -0.22 -5.31
CA LEU A 73 3.65 0.52 -4.37
C LEU A 73 3.43 -0.31 -3.12
N ALA A 74 3.61 0.32 -1.96
CA ALA A 74 3.39 -0.27 -0.66
C ALA A 74 2.42 0.60 0.14
N ALA A 75 1.52 -0.04 0.86
CA ALA A 75 0.63 0.59 1.84
C ALA A 75 0.28 -0.43 2.92
N ALA A 76 -0.31 0.05 4.03
CA ALA A 76 -0.66 -0.76 5.18
C ALA A 76 0.51 -1.65 5.68
N THR A 77 1.72 -1.10 5.75
CA THR A 77 2.93 -1.87 6.10
C THR A 77 3.36 -1.70 7.55
N SER A 78 2.62 -0.96 8.36
CA SER A 78 2.99 -0.74 9.76
C SER A 78 2.78 -2.02 10.59
N SER A 79 3.84 -2.46 11.25
CA SER A 79 3.83 -3.57 12.22
C SER A 79 3.54 -3.10 13.65
N ARG A 80 3.47 -1.79 13.90
CA ARG A 80 3.19 -1.25 15.24
C ARG A 80 1.71 -1.42 15.55
N ALA A 81 1.42 -2.13 16.64
CA ALA A 81 0.06 -2.28 17.14
C ALA A 81 -0.54 -0.91 17.54
N LEU A 82 -1.81 -0.72 17.20
CA LEU A 82 -2.63 0.38 17.72
C LEU A 82 -3.00 0.11 19.19
N SER A 83 -3.55 1.11 19.89
CA SER A 83 -3.93 0.99 21.32
C SER A 83 -4.90 -0.17 21.63
N GLY A 84 -5.66 -0.64 20.63
CA GLY A 84 -6.54 -1.82 20.75
C GLY A 84 -5.89 -3.15 20.36
N GLY A 85 -4.57 -3.22 20.21
CA GLY A 85 -3.84 -4.42 19.79
C GLY A 85 -3.91 -4.71 18.29
N LEU A 86 -4.60 -3.88 17.50
CA LEU A 86 -4.74 -4.08 16.07
C LEU A 86 -3.44 -3.77 15.34
N VAL A 87 -2.91 -4.75 14.61
CA VAL A 87 -1.70 -4.60 13.78
C VAL A 87 -2.08 -4.30 12.32
N PRO A 88 -1.76 -3.11 11.78
CA PRO A 88 -2.15 -2.73 10.42
C PRO A 88 -1.69 -3.71 9.33
N SER A 89 -0.44 -4.18 9.38
CA SER A 89 0.13 -5.08 8.36
C SER A 89 -0.57 -6.43 8.24
N GLU A 90 -1.26 -6.86 9.29
CA GLU A 90 -2.03 -8.11 9.36
C GLU A 90 -3.51 -7.86 9.07
N SER A 91 -4.06 -6.78 9.64
CA SER A 91 -5.50 -6.50 9.64
C SER A 91 -6.00 -5.71 8.44
N TRP A 92 -5.11 -5.18 7.58
CA TRP A 92 -5.48 -4.29 6.47
C TRP A 92 -6.55 -4.86 5.53
N ARG A 93 -6.56 -6.18 5.26
CA ARG A 93 -7.54 -6.81 4.35
C ARG A 93 -8.97 -6.61 4.85
N ALA A 94 -9.18 -6.64 6.16
CA ALA A 94 -10.49 -6.45 6.76
C ALA A 94 -11.02 -5.01 6.55
N PHE A 95 -10.13 -4.02 6.47
CA PHE A 95 -10.49 -2.62 6.21
C PHE A 95 -10.61 -2.31 4.72
N GLU A 96 -9.79 -2.95 3.89
CA GLU A 96 -9.82 -2.76 2.43
C GLU A 96 -11.04 -3.42 1.79
N PHE A 97 -11.34 -4.68 2.17
CA PHE A 97 -12.41 -5.48 1.56
C PHE A 97 -13.67 -5.58 2.42
N GLY A 98 -13.63 -5.10 3.66
CA GLY A 98 -14.77 -5.13 4.58
C GLY A 98 -15.17 -6.54 5.02
N ALA A 99 -16.31 -6.61 5.69
CA ALA A 99 -16.91 -7.86 6.15
C ALA A 99 -18.45 -7.81 6.14
N ASN A 100 -19.10 -8.95 6.35
CA ASN A 100 -20.55 -8.98 6.56
C ASN A 100 -20.87 -8.41 7.96
N ARG A 101 -21.36 -7.17 8.00
CA ARG A 101 -21.67 -6.44 9.24
C ARG A 101 -22.85 -7.01 10.02
N HIS A 102 -23.69 -7.81 9.38
CA HIS A 102 -24.87 -8.42 9.97
C HIS A 102 -24.61 -9.82 10.52
N GLU A 103 -23.43 -10.38 10.26
CA GLU A 103 -23.03 -11.68 10.75
C GLU A 103 -23.05 -11.72 12.28
N ARG A 104 -23.76 -12.70 12.83
CA ARG A 104 -23.90 -12.94 14.25
C ARG A 104 -23.08 -14.16 14.63
N VAL A 105 -22.18 -13.98 15.60
CA VAL A 105 -21.41 -15.08 16.18
C VAL A 105 -21.98 -15.37 17.56
N ALA A 106 -22.37 -16.62 17.78
CA ALA A 106 -22.77 -17.12 19.08
C ALA A 106 -21.55 -17.73 19.78
N TYR A 107 -21.28 -17.33 21.02
CA TYR A 107 -20.25 -17.98 21.84
C TYR A 107 -20.73 -18.13 23.27
N SER A 108 -20.28 -19.22 23.90
CA SER A 108 -20.58 -19.51 25.30
C SER A 108 -19.62 -18.73 26.19
N ARG A 109 -20.16 -17.91 27.10
CA ARG A 109 -19.38 -17.19 28.09
C ARG A 109 -19.81 -17.64 29.49
N THR A 110 -18.84 -17.87 30.35
CA THR A 110 -19.08 -18.01 31.79
C THR A 110 -19.13 -16.61 32.41
N SER A 111 -20.21 -16.30 33.13
CA SER A 111 -20.31 -15.04 33.87
C SER A 111 -19.31 -15.07 35.05
N PRO A 112 -18.90 -13.90 35.58
CA PRO A 112 -18.06 -13.86 36.78
C PRO A 112 -18.66 -14.63 37.98
N LYS A 113 -19.98 -14.87 37.96
CA LYS A 113 -20.73 -15.63 38.97
C LYS A 113 -20.97 -17.10 38.57
N GLY A 114 -20.14 -17.66 37.67
CA GLY A 114 -20.14 -19.10 37.32
C GLY A 114 -21.23 -19.57 36.33
N LYS A 115 -22.26 -18.76 36.03
CA LYS A 115 -23.32 -19.16 35.08
C LYS A 115 -22.84 -19.07 33.63
N ARG A 116 -22.91 -20.18 32.89
CA ARG A 116 -22.69 -20.22 31.44
C ARG A 116 -23.92 -19.68 30.72
N HIS A 117 -23.73 -18.73 29.81
CA HIS A 117 -24.79 -18.19 28.98
C HIS A 117 -24.28 -18.04 27.54
N GLN A 118 -25.19 -18.27 26.58
CA GLN A 118 -24.90 -18.10 25.17
C GLN A 118 -25.08 -16.62 24.81
N VAL A 119 -24.04 -16.01 24.25
CA VAL A 119 -24.06 -14.60 23.82
C VAL A 119 -24.01 -14.56 22.31
N ILE A 120 -24.98 -13.88 21.71
CA ILE A 120 -25.02 -13.63 20.26
C ILE A 120 -24.55 -12.18 20.03
N ARG A 121 -23.43 -11.99 19.35
CA ARG A 121 -22.90 -10.65 19.02
C ARG A 121 -22.60 -10.48 17.54
N LYS A 122 -22.71 -9.24 17.07
CA LYS A 122 -22.19 -8.82 15.76
C LYS A 122 -20.73 -8.45 15.93
N THR A 123 -19.82 -9.37 15.62
CA THR A 123 -18.37 -9.20 15.83
C THR A 123 -17.67 -8.39 14.73
N LYS A 124 -18.34 -8.14 13.60
CA LYS A 124 -17.77 -7.49 12.40
C LYS A 124 -18.44 -6.15 12.06
N ARG A 125 -19.28 -5.61 12.94
CA ARG A 125 -20.08 -4.38 12.67
C ARG A 125 -19.22 -3.12 12.49
N GLN A 126 -18.05 -3.12 13.12
CA GLN A 126 -17.03 -2.08 13.09
C GLN A 126 -16.23 -2.03 11.78
N LEU A 127 -16.27 -3.11 10.98
CA LEU A 127 -15.61 -3.15 9.69
C LEU A 127 -16.48 -2.51 8.60
N PRO A 128 -15.87 -2.00 7.52
CA PRO A 128 -16.61 -1.56 6.34
C PRO A 128 -17.46 -2.67 5.74
N GLN A 129 -18.45 -2.28 4.92
CA GLN A 129 -19.25 -3.24 4.15
C GLN A 129 -18.35 -3.99 3.17
N LYS A 130 -18.65 -5.27 2.94
CA LYS A 130 -17.86 -6.12 2.05
C LYS A 130 -17.85 -5.60 0.61
N THR A 131 -16.66 -5.40 0.04
CA THR A 131 -16.44 -5.03 -1.36
C THR A 131 -15.43 -5.99 -2.01
N LYS A 132 -15.72 -6.48 -3.23
CA LYS A 132 -14.81 -7.42 -3.92
C LYS A 132 -13.60 -6.73 -4.56
N GLY A 133 -13.78 -5.48 -5.01
CA GLY A 133 -12.74 -4.71 -5.72
C GLY A 133 -11.78 -3.95 -4.81
N GLY A 134 -11.90 -4.09 -3.48
CA GLY A 134 -11.25 -3.18 -2.54
C GLY A 134 -11.89 -1.79 -2.55
N ARG A 135 -11.72 -1.04 -1.46
CA ARG A 135 -12.35 0.28 -1.31
C ARG A 135 -11.37 1.43 -1.47
N VAL A 136 -10.11 1.26 -1.06
CA VAL A 136 -9.13 2.35 -0.96
C VAL A 136 -7.90 2.02 -1.78
N LEU A 137 -7.16 0.98 -1.40
CA LEU A 137 -5.86 0.67 -1.99
C LEU A 137 -5.98 0.19 -3.44
N TYR A 138 -6.92 -0.69 -3.74
CA TYR A 138 -7.08 -1.22 -5.10
C TYR A 138 -7.47 -0.14 -6.12
N PRO A 139 -8.50 0.69 -5.87
CA PRO A 139 -8.81 1.78 -6.78
C PRO A 139 -7.71 2.85 -6.80
N ALA A 140 -7.03 3.12 -5.68
CA ALA A 140 -5.86 4.03 -5.67
C ALA A 140 -4.75 3.54 -6.60
N VAL A 141 -4.42 2.24 -6.53
CA VAL A 141 -3.42 1.63 -7.42
C VAL A 141 -3.87 1.74 -8.87
N ALA A 142 -5.12 1.40 -9.18
CA ALA A 142 -5.63 1.47 -10.55
C ALA A 142 -5.53 2.88 -11.14
N ALA A 143 -5.78 3.91 -10.33
CA ALA A 143 -5.70 5.31 -10.76
C ALA A 143 -4.25 5.82 -10.92
N THR A 144 -3.37 5.51 -9.96
CA THR A 144 -2.05 6.15 -9.88
C THR A 144 -0.90 5.34 -10.44
N ALA A 145 -1.00 4.01 -10.47
CA ALA A 145 0.11 3.16 -10.91
C ALA A 145 0.64 3.54 -12.30
N PRO A 146 -0.20 3.71 -13.35
CA PRO A 146 0.31 4.06 -14.68
C PRO A 146 1.13 5.36 -14.69
N ARG A 147 0.63 6.39 -14.00
CA ARG A 147 1.29 7.70 -13.88
C ARG A 147 2.61 7.62 -13.12
N ILE A 148 2.63 6.93 -11.98
CA ILE A 148 3.83 6.76 -11.15
C ILE A 148 4.92 6.02 -11.92
N PHE A 149 4.57 4.93 -12.60
CA PHE A 149 5.54 4.14 -13.35
C PHE A 149 6.04 4.87 -14.61
N ALA A 150 5.17 5.62 -15.30
CA ALA A 150 5.58 6.46 -16.42
C ALA A 150 6.59 7.53 -15.97
N LEU A 151 6.27 8.30 -14.93
CA LEU A 151 7.17 9.31 -14.35
C LEU A 151 8.50 8.72 -13.91
N TRP A 152 8.46 7.58 -13.23
CA TRP A 152 9.67 6.88 -12.82
C TRP A 152 10.53 6.46 -14.02
N SER A 153 9.92 5.91 -15.07
CA SER A 153 10.65 5.45 -16.26
C SER A 153 11.29 6.61 -17.02
N GLN A 154 10.58 7.73 -17.18
CA GLN A 154 11.09 8.95 -17.82
C GLN A 154 12.29 9.51 -17.06
N ASN A 155 12.17 9.65 -15.73
CA ASN A 155 13.25 10.14 -14.90
C ASN A 155 14.47 9.22 -14.93
N ALA A 156 14.25 7.90 -14.83
CA ALA A 156 15.32 6.91 -14.91
C ALA A 156 16.07 7.00 -16.25
N ILE A 157 15.37 7.05 -17.38
CA ILE A 157 15.98 7.14 -18.71
C ILE A 157 16.76 8.45 -18.87
N ARG A 158 16.15 9.59 -18.48
CA ARG A 158 16.80 10.89 -18.56
C ARG A 158 18.12 10.93 -17.80
N LEU A 159 18.13 10.43 -16.55
CA LEU A 159 19.30 10.47 -15.68
C LEU A 159 20.40 9.51 -16.15
N VAL A 160 20.03 8.34 -16.69
CA VAL A 160 20.98 7.45 -17.35
C VAL A 160 21.65 8.14 -18.55
N PHE A 161 20.86 8.83 -19.37
CA PHE A 161 21.38 9.53 -20.54
C PHE A 161 22.28 10.71 -20.18
N GLU A 162 21.93 11.48 -19.15
CA GLU A 162 22.77 12.56 -18.62
C GLU A 162 24.09 12.02 -18.04
N ALA A 163 24.07 10.87 -17.35
CA ALA A 163 25.28 10.23 -16.83
C ALA A 163 26.20 9.74 -17.94
N LEU A 164 25.64 9.10 -18.98
CA LEU A 164 26.41 8.66 -20.16
C LEU A 164 27.06 9.85 -20.88
N LYS A 165 26.37 10.99 -21.00
CA LYS A 165 26.92 12.21 -21.60
C LYS A 165 28.05 12.86 -20.81
N LYS A 166 28.10 12.70 -19.48
CA LYS A 166 29.15 13.27 -18.63
C LYS A 166 30.41 12.39 -18.55
N GLY A 167 30.29 11.11 -18.89
CA GLY A 167 31.40 10.15 -18.91
C GLY A 167 32.04 9.92 -20.29
N ALA A 168 31.52 10.58 -21.33
CA ALA A 168 32.09 10.64 -22.68
C ALA A 168 32.70 12.03 -22.91
#